data_AF-A0A1I1M1I4-F1
#
_entry.id   AF-A0A1I1M1I4-F1
#
_cell.length_a   1.000
_cell.length_b   1.000
_cell.length_c   1.000
_cell.angle_alpha   90.00
_cell.angle_beta   90.00
_cell.angle_gamma   90.00
#
_symmetry.space_group_name_H-M   'P 1'
#
loop_
_entity.id
_entity.type
_entity.pdbx_description
1 polymer ?
#
loop_
_entity_poly.entity_id
_entity_poly.type
_entity_poly.pdbx_seq_one_letter_code
_entity_poly.pdbx_strand_id
1 'polypeptide(L)'
;MNIATAEELMRHLGEMPAQERLKFFAMVGQRAFRDENLSHEEVFGHLAEDDFTAAEAAEYLEISMATFRRFVRDGKLTSHATVGRSQLFSVADLKAFKRQRKAIKG
;
A
#
# COMPACT_ATOMS: atom_id res chain seq x y z
N MET A 1 28.91 -2.54 14.73
CA MET A 1 27.49 -2.12 14.88
C MET A 1 26.67 -3.34 14.50
N ASN A 2 26.04 -4.04 15.44
CA ASN A 2 25.26 -5.24 15.12
C ASN A 2 23.93 -4.80 14.49
N ILE A 3 23.72 -5.13 13.23
CA ILE A 3 22.45 -4.90 12.55
C ILE A 3 21.53 -6.04 13.01
N ALA A 4 20.68 -5.76 13.99
CA ALA A 4 19.63 -6.69 14.37
C ALA A 4 18.64 -6.81 13.21
N THR A 5 18.31 -8.04 12.79
CA THR A 5 17.26 -8.23 11.79
C THR A 5 15.90 -7.89 12.37
N ALA A 6 14.92 -7.61 11.51
CA ALA A 6 13.54 -7.36 11.95
C ALA A 6 12.99 -8.53 12.78
N GLU A 7 13.35 -9.77 12.42
CA GLU A 7 12.96 -11.00 13.12
C GLU A 7 13.57 -11.07 14.53
N GLU A 8 14.84 -10.71 14.66
CA GLU A 8 15.55 -10.67 15.94
C GLU A 8 15.01 -9.57 16.86
N LEU A 9 14.66 -8.42 16.30
CA LEU A 9 14.00 -7.34 17.02
C LEU A 9 12.60 -7.72 17.51
N MET A 10 11.81 -8.40 16.67
CA MET A 10 10.48 -8.87 17.04
C MET A 10 10.51 -9.97 18.10
N ARG A 11 11.55 -10.83 18.08
CA ARG A 11 11.79 -11.83 19.12
C ARG A 11 12.06 -11.17 20.47
N HIS A 12 12.98 -10.20 20.53
CA HIS A 12 13.27 -9.47 21.77
C HIS A 12 12.07 -8.65 22.26
N LEU A 13 11.23 -8.13 21.36
CA LEU A 13 9.96 -7.51 21.73
C LEU A 13 9.01 -8.49 22.41
N GLY A 14 8.93 -9.73 21.92
CA GLY A 14 8.10 -10.78 22.52
C GLY A 14 8.48 -11.13 23.96
N GLU A 15 9.77 -11.00 24.30
CA GLU A 15 10.30 -11.27 25.64
C GLU A 15 10.01 -10.14 26.65
N MET A 16 9.64 -8.94 26.18
CA MET A 16 9.34 -7.80 27.04
C MET A 16 7.93 -7.88 27.67
N PRO A 17 7.79 -7.47 28.95
CA PRO A 17 6.50 -7.26 29.58
C PRO A 17 5.59 -6.34 28.75
N ALA A 18 4.27 -6.57 28.81
CA ALA A 18 3.31 -5.85 27.98
C ALA A 18 3.40 -4.31 28.14
N GLN A 19 3.64 -3.82 29.36
CA GLN A 19 3.80 -2.38 29.62
C GLN A 19 5.08 -1.81 29.00
N GLU A 20 6.16 -2.59 28.94
CA GLU A 20 7.43 -2.16 28.36
C GLU A 20 7.35 -2.16 26.83
N ARG A 21 6.70 -3.16 26.23
CA ARG A 21 6.38 -3.15 24.80
C ARG A 21 5.59 -1.92 24.38
N LEU A 22 4.53 -1.58 25.13
CA LEU A 22 3.71 -0.40 24.85
C LEU A 22 4.53 0.89 24.91
N LYS A 23 5.38 1.05 25.94
CA LYS A 23 6.29 2.20 26.06
C LYS A 23 7.31 2.23 24.92
N PHE A 24 7.86 1.08 24.53
CA PHE A 24 8.78 0.98 23.40
C PHE A 24 8.13 1.45 22.10
N PHE A 25 6.95 0.94 21.74
CA PHE A 25 6.24 1.39 20.54
C PHE A 25 5.86 2.87 20.59
N ALA A 26 5.48 3.39 21.75
CA ALA A 26 5.25 4.82 21.92
C ALA A 26 6.52 5.64 21.67
N MET A 27 7.68 5.21 22.19
CA MET A 27 8.95 5.90 21.98
C MET A 27 9.46 5.79 20.54
N VAL A 28 9.32 4.62 19.91
CA VAL A 28 9.64 4.44 18.49
C VAL A 28 8.75 5.33 17.65
N GLY A 29 7.44 5.33 17.87
CA GLY A 29 6.52 6.19 17.13
C GLY A 29 6.81 7.69 17.33
N GLN A 30 7.13 8.10 18.55
CA GLN A 30 7.51 9.48 18.86
C GLN A 30 8.88 9.90 18.32
N ARG A 31 9.74 8.99 17.86
CA ARG A 31 11.05 9.32 17.29
C ARG A 31 11.09 9.13 15.79
N ALA A 32 10.51 8.03 15.29
CA ALA A 32 10.44 7.71 13.87
C ALA A 32 9.48 8.62 13.09
N PHE A 33 8.47 9.20 13.76
CA PHE A 33 7.42 10.00 13.09
C PHE A 33 7.35 11.46 13.58
N ARG A 34 8.33 11.94 14.34
CA ARG A 34 8.31 13.30 14.92
C ARG A 34 9.01 14.34 14.04
N ASP A 35 9.95 13.96 13.18
CA ASP A 35 10.79 14.91 12.43
C ASP A 35 10.59 14.93 10.91
N GLU A 36 9.68 14.14 10.35
CA GLU A 36 9.46 14.20 8.92
C GLU A 36 7.99 14.49 8.63
N ASN A 37 7.71 15.74 8.23
CA ASN A 37 6.63 16.03 7.30
C ASN A 37 6.97 15.34 5.97
N LEU A 38 7.10 14.00 5.96
CA LEU A 38 7.29 13.28 4.71
C LEU A 38 6.06 13.58 3.86
N SER A 39 6.32 14.22 2.73
CA SER A 39 5.29 14.42 1.73
C SER A 39 4.77 13.04 1.29
N HIS A 40 3.53 12.99 0.82
CA HIS A 40 2.97 11.77 0.24
C HIS A 40 3.87 11.22 -0.89
N GLU A 41 4.62 12.10 -1.57
CA GLU A 41 5.59 11.73 -2.59
C GLU A 41 6.83 11.03 -2.01
N GLU A 42 7.35 11.45 -0.85
CA GLU A 42 8.51 10.80 -0.23
C GLU A 42 8.14 9.42 0.36
N VAL A 43 6.92 9.28 0.90
CA VAL A 43 6.46 7.99 1.45
C VAL A 43 5.98 7.04 0.36
N PHE A 44 5.27 7.55 -0.65
CA PHE A 44 4.52 6.73 -1.60
C PHE A 44 4.83 7.03 -3.07
N GLY A 45 5.75 7.93 -3.38
CA GLY A 45 6.12 8.27 -4.76
C GLY A 45 6.67 7.07 -5.52
N HIS A 46 7.34 6.14 -4.84
CA HIS A 46 7.76 4.87 -5.45
C HIS A 46 6.56 4.03 -5.94
N LEU A 47 5.40 4.12 -5.27
CA LEU A 47 4.18 3.44 -5.71
C LEU A 47 3.56 4.10 -6.94
N ALA A 48 3.93 5.34 -7.30
CA ALA A 48 3.34 6.01 -8.46
C ALA A 48 3.69 5.32 -9.78
N GLU A 49 4.85 4.66 -9.83
CA GLU A 49 5.36 3.89 -10.98
C GLU A 49 5.17 2.38 -10.80
N ASP A 50 4.59 1.93 -9.68
CA ASP A 50 4.37 0.51 -9.43
C ASP A 50 3.18 -0.06 -10.21
N ASP A 51 3.24 -1.36 -10.42
CA ASP A 51 2.22 -2.17 -11.05
C ASP A 51 1.53 -3.06 -10.00
N PHE A 52 0.21 -2.98 -9.93
CA PHE A 52 -0.61 -3.81 -9.04
C PHE A 52 -1.15 -5.03 -9.76
N THR A 53 -1.20 -6.16 -9.05
CA THR A 53 -2.01 -7.30 -9.47
C THR A 53 -3.50 -6.94 -9.47
N ALA A 54 -4.32 -7.76 -10.14
CA ALA A 54 -5.77 -7.56 -10.14
C ALA A 54 -6.40 -7.51 -8.73
N ALA A 55 -5.84 -8.24 -7.76
CA ALA A 55 -6.33 -8.25 -6.38
C ALA A 55 -6.00 -6.94 -5.66
N GLU A 56 -4.74 -6.51 -5.71
CA GLU A 56 -4.28 -5.23 -5.14
C GLU A 56 -5.00 -4.03 -5.79
N ALA A 57 -5.23 -4.09 -7.10
CA ALA A 57 -5.97 -3.05 -7.82
C ALA A 57 -7.44 -2.95 -7.36
N ALA A 58 -8.10 -4.08 -7.10
CA ALA A 58 -9.47 -4.08 -6.58
C ALA A 58 -9.53 -3.53 -5.15
N GLU A 59 -8.55 -3.87 -4.32
CA GLU A 59 -8.39 -3.34 -2.97
C GLU A 59 -8.13 -1.83 -2.96
N TYR A 60 -7.19 -1.36 -3.78
CA TYR A 60 -6.89 0.06 -3.95
C TYR A 60 -8.11 0.89 -4.36
N LEU A 61 -8.94 0.32 -5.25
CA LEU A 61 -10.18 0.93 -5.71
C LEU A 61 -11.36 0.75 -4.74
N GLU A 62 -11.17 0.02 -3.64
CA GLU A 62 -12.17 -0.29 -2.62
C GLU A 62 -13.44 -0.91 -3.23
N ILE A 63 -13.27 -1.88 -4.14
CA ILE A 63 -14.36 -2.59 -4.81
C ILE A 63 -14.18 -4.10 -4.76
N SER A 64 -15.28 -4.83 -4.91
CA SER A 64 -15.20 -6.29 -5.03
C SER A 64 -14.49 -6.71 -6.32
N MET A 65 -13.79 -7.85 -6.27
CA MET A 65 -13.15 -8.46 -7.45
C MET A 65 -14.12 -8.68 -8.62
N ALA A 66 -15.39 -8.99 -8.34
CA ALA A 66 -16.41 -9.11 -9.38
C ALA A 66 -16.65 -7.78 -10.11
N THR A 67 -16.69 -6.67 -9.37
CA THR A 67 -16.83 -5.32 -9.93
C THR A 67 -15.58 -4.92 -10.71
N PHE A 68 -14.41 -5.22 -10.18
CA PHE A 68 -13.14 -4.96 -10.85
C PHE A 68 -13.06 -5.70 -12.20
N ARG A 69 -13.29 -7.01 -12.21
CA ARG A 69 -13.32 -7.81 -13.45
C ARG A 69 -14.34 -7.30 -14.46
N ARG A 70 -15.51 -6.82 -14.00
CA ARG A 70 -16.48 -6.16 -14.87
C ARG A 70 -15.88 -4.93 -15.53
N PHE A 71 -15.21 -4.05 -14.77
CA PHE A 71 -14.57 -2.86 -15.34
C PHE A 71 -13.47 -3.20 -16.34
N VAL A 72 -12.68 -4.24 -16.09
CA VAL A 72 -11.66 -4.70 -17.04
C VAL A 72 -12.31 -5.22 -18.32
N ARG A 73 -13.32 -6.09 -18.21
CA ARG A 73 -14.05 -6.65 -19.36
C ARG A 73 -14.77 -5.57 -20.17
N ASP A 74 -15.36 -4.59 -19.50
CA ASP A 74 -16.09 -3.48 -20.14
C ASP A 74 -15.12 -2.41 -20.71
N GLY A 75 -13.80 -2.63 -20.66
CA GLY A 75 -12.77 -1.73 -21.19
C GLY A 75 -12.55 -0.44 -20.38
N LYS A 76 -13.14 -0.34 -19.18
CA LYS A 76 -13.01 0.83 -18.30
C LYS A 76 -11.69 0.87 -17.54
N LEU A 77 -11.06 -0.30 -17.39
CA LEU A 77 -9.72 -0.47 -16.86
C LEU A 77 -8.96 -1.41 -17.80
N THR A 78 -7.73 -1.07 -18.12
CA THR A 78 -6.87 -1.86 -19.00
C THR A 78 -5.63 -2.29 -18.23
N SER A 79 -5.20 -3.53 -18.44
CA SER A 79 -3.91 -3.99 -17.90
C SER A 79 -2.77 -3.25 -18.59
N HIS A 80 -1.83 -2.72 -17.81
CA HIS A 80 -0.61 -2.09 -18.29
C HIS A 80 0.37 -3.15 -18.83
N ALA A 81 0.53 -4.25 -18.11
CA ALA A 81 1.41 -5.35 -18.49
C ALA A 81 0.77 -6.72 -18.18
N THR A 82 1.39 -7.78 -18.71
CA THR A 82 1.03 -9.16 -18.35
C THR A 82 2.31 -9.94 -18.09
N VAL A 83 2.38 -10.56 -16.91
CA VAL A 83 3.47 -11.46 -16.52
C VAL A 83 2.90 -12.88 -16.44
N GLY A 84 3.23 -13.70 -17.43
CA GLY A 84 2.65 -15.03 -17.60
C GLY A 84 1.13 -14.96 -17.82
N ARG A 85 0.34 -15.37 -16.82
CA ARG A 85 -1.14 -15.28 -16.85
C ARG A 85 -1.69 -14.15 -15.98
N SER A 86 -0.83 -13.42 -15.28
CA SER A 86 -1.23 -12.35 -14.37
C SER A 86 -1.22 -11.01 -15.07
N GLN A 87 -2.35 -10.32 -15.04
CA GLN A 87 -2.47 -8.94 -15.49
C GLN A 87 -1.98 -7.99 -14.39
N LEU A 88 -1.19 -7.00 -14.82
CA LEU A 88 -0.71 -5.92 -13.99
C LEU A 88 -1.38 -4.61 -14.40
N PHE A 89 -1.64 -3.74 -13.42
CA PHE A 89 -2.37 -2.50 -13.57
C PHE A 89 -1.56 -1.37 -12.95
N SER A 90 -1.25 -0.34 -13.74
CA SER A 90 -0.45 0.78 -13.25
C SER A 90 -1.20 1.53 -12.14
N VAL A 91 -0.49 1.90 -11.07
CA VAL A 91 -1.08 2.71 -9.99
C VAL A 91 -1.55 4.06 -10.51
N ALA A 92 -0.84 4.63 -11.50
CA ALA A 92 -1.22 5.87 -12.17
C ALA A 92 -2.64 5.80 -12.79
N ASP A 93 -2.94 4.74 -13.54
CA ASP A 93 -4.26 4.56 -14.17
C ASP A 93 -5.35 4.31 -13.12
N LEU A 94 -5.05 3.52 -12.10
CA LEU A 94 -5.98 3.26 -10.99
C LEU A 94 -6.31 4.56 -10.23
N LYS A 95 -5.32 5.41 -9.99
CA LYS A 95 -5.48 6.73 -9.34
C LYS A 95 -6.35 7.65 -10.21
N ALA A 96 -6.09 7.71 -11.51
CA ALA A 96 -6.90 8.49 -12.45
C ALA A 96 -8.37 8.02 -12.46
N PHE A 97 -8.58 6.70 -12.53
CA PHE A 97 -9.91 6.09 -12.48
C PHE A 97 -10.65 6.37 -11.16
N LYS A 98 -9.97 6.26 -10.01
CA LYS A 98 -10.53 6.57 -8.68
C LYS A 98 -10.98 8.04 -8.61
N ARG A 99 -10.20 8.97 -9.16
CA ARG A 99 -10.54 10.41 -9.21
C ARG A 99 -11.76 10.69 -10.08
N GLN A 100 -11.82 10.13 -11.29
CA GLN A 100 -12.98 10.29 -12.18
C GLN A 100 -14.27 9.80 -11.52
N ARG A 101 -14.23 8.65 -10.84
CA ARG A 101 -15.39 8.11 -10.13
C ARG A 101 -15.86 8.98 -8.96
N LYS A 102 -14.94 9.64 -8.25
CA LYS A 102 -15.29 10.57 -7.17
C LYS A 102 -15.94 11.85 -7.73
N ALA A 103 -15.47 12.34 -8.88
CA ALA A 103 -16.04 13.51 -9.55
C ALA A 103 -17.47 13.28 -10.07
N ILE A 104 -17.81 12.06 -10.50
CA ILE A 104 -19.16 11.70 -10.99
C ILE A 104 -20.17 11.52 -9.85
N LYS A 105 -19.70 11.27 -8.62
CA LYS A 105 -20.55 11.06 -7.44
C LYS A 105 -20.82 12.35 -6.64
N GLY A 106 -20.19 13.46 -6.98
CA GLY A 106 -20.45 14.79 -6.41
C GLY A 106 -21.41 15.58 -7.29
#